data_AF-A0A937GYP4-F1
#
_entry.id   AF-A0A937GYP4-F1
#
_cell.length_a   1.000
_cell.length_b   1.000
_cell.length_c   1.000
_cell.angle_alpha   90.00
_cell.angle_beta   90.00
_cell.angle_gamma   90.00
#
_symmetry.space_group_name_H-M   'P 1'
#
loop_
_entity.id
_entity.type
_entity.pdbx_description
1 polymer ?
#
loop_
_entity_poly.entity_id
_entity_poly.type
_entity_poly.pdbx_seq_one_letter_code
_entity_poly.pdbx_strand_id
1 'polypeptide(L)'
;MISTKATLTMIGGGLIIQGLIFYAFAGPLTDQNFPGAGDEARHVGVIMRGGLAGLSCLAGLVIFLGRSLENLPAKRILFGCAIGFAAISAIMVKTWLNEAAVVPLPALGLYVFTSGFALYAALKKQ
;
A
#
# COMPACT_ATOMS: atom_id res chain seq x y z
N MET A 1 20.97 -10.19 7.71
CA MET A 1 20.18 -8.96 7.95
C MET A 1 19.89 -8.28 6.61
N ILE A 2 18.66 -7.80 6.39
CA ILE A 2 18.21 -7.20 5.12
C ILE A 2 18.81 -5.78 4.93
N SER A 3 19.22 -5.44 3.71
CA SER A 3 19.79 -4.13 3.33
C SER A 3 18.71 -3.12 2.91
N THR A 4 19.01 -1.81 2.99
CA THR A 4 18.11 -0.72 2.52
C THR A 4 17.60 -0.97 1.10
N LYS A 5 18.49 -1.43 0.21
CA LYS A 5 18.16 -1.76 -1.18
C LYS A 5 17.15 -2.90 -1.29
N ALA A 6 17.34 -3.95 -0.48
CA ALA A 6 16.42 -5.07 -0.43
C ALA A 6 15.05 -4.65 0.13
N THR A 7 15.02 -3.80 1.17
CA THR A 7 13.76 -3.24 1.69
C THR A 7 13.00 -2.44 0.64
N LEU A 8 13.67 -1.53 -0.07
CA LEU A 8 13.07 -0.76 -1.17
C LEU A 8 12.56 -1.66 -2.30
N THR A 9 13.32 -2.71 -2.64
CA THR A 9 12.92 -3.67 -3.66
C THR A 9 11.66 -4.43 -3.27
N MET A 10 11.55 -4.89 -2.02
CA MET A 10 10.37 -5.60 -1.54
C MET A 10 9.14 -4.69 -1.46
N ILE A 11 9.28 -3.49 -0.91
CA ILE A 11 8.16 -2.53 -0.81
C ILE A 11 7.72 -2.07 -2.20
N GLY A 12 8.65 -1.65 -3.04
CA GLY A 12 8.35 -1.19 -4.39
C GLY A 12 7.75 -2.30 -5.25
N GLY A 13 8.35 -3.51 -5.22
CA GLY A 13 7.82 -4.69 -5.91
C GLY A 13 6.43 -5.09 -5.40
N GLY A 14 6.21 -5.06 -4.09
CA GLY A 14 4.92 -5.34 -3.48
C GLY A 14 3.83 -4.38 -3.94
N LEU A 15 4.12 -3.08 -4.03
CA LEU A 15 3.18 -2.07 -4.51
C LEU A 15 2.86 -2.21 -6.01
N ILE A 16 3.83 -2.63 -6.83
CA ILE A 16 3.59 -2.95 -8.24
C ILE A 16 2.63 -4.15 -8.35
N ILE A 17 2.91 -5.22 -7.62
CA ILE A 17 2.04 -6.42 -7.59
C ILE A 17 0.64 -6.05 -7.08
N GLN A 18 0.55 -5.25 -6.02
CA GLN A 18 -0.72 -4.76 -5.50
C GLN A 18 -1.51 -3.96 -6.55
N GLY A 19 -0.83 -3.08 -7.30
CA GLY A 19 -1.47 -2.34 -8.38
C GLY A 19 -2.03 -3.26 -9.46
N LEU A 20 -1.28 -4.29 -9.85
CA LEU A 20 -1.76 -5.30 -10.79
C LEU A 20 -2.98 -6.08 -10.25
N ILE A 21 -2.97 -6.44 -8.96
CA ILE A 21 -4.11 -7.10 -8.30
C ILE A 21 -5.33 -6.18 -8.30
N PHE A 22 -5.17 -4.91 -7.95
CA PHE A 22 -6.28 -3.95 -7.96
C PHE A 22 -6.85 -3.74 -9.35
N TYR A 23 -6.00 -3.77 -10.39
CA TYR A 23 -6.45 -3.68 -11.78
C TYR A 23 -7.22 -4.93 -12.20
N ALA A 24 -6.65 -6.13 -12.00
CA ALA A 24 -7.24 -7.39 -12.45
C ALA A 24 -8.52 -7.77 -11.67
N PHE A 25 -8.60 -7.41 -10.39
CA PHE A 25 -9.68 -7.82 -9.49
C PHE A 25 -10.50 -6.65 -8.93
N ALA A 26 -10.56 -5.52 -9.66
CA ALA A 26 -11.26 -4.31 -9.21
C ALA A 26 -12.72 -4.55 -8.80
N GLY A 27 -13.45 -5.36 -9.58
CA GLY A 27 -14.84 -5.75 -9.31
C GLY A 27 -14.98 -6.57 -8.03
N PRO A 28 -14.42 -7.79 -7.99
CA PRO A 28 -14.52 -8.67 -6.82
C PRO A 28 -14.05 -8.02 -5.51
N LEU A 29 -12.98 -7.22 -5.54
CA LEU A 29 -12.50 -6.51 -4.36
C LEU A 29 -13.47 -5.42 -3.91
N THR A 30 -14.14 -4.74 -4.83
CA THR A 30 -15.17 -3.74 -4.49
C THR A 30 -16.36 -4.41 -3.84
N ASP A 31 -16.82 -5.54 -4.37
CA ASP A 31 -17.93 -6.31 -3.79
C ASP A 31 -17.59 -6.84 -2.39
N GLN A 32 -16.35 -7.29 -2.19
CA GLN A 32 -15.88 -7.75 -0.90
C GLN A 32 -15.86 -6.63 0.15
N ASN A 33 -15.46 -5.41 -0.24
CA ASN A 33 -15.41 -4.27 0.67
C ASN A 33 -16.79 -3.67 0.95
N PHE A 34 -17.71 -3.73 -0.01
CA PHE A 34 -19.02 -3.10 0.05
C PHE A 34 -20.13 -4.09 -0.35
N PRO A 35 -20.38 -5.12 0.48
CA PRO A 35 -21.40 -6.12 0.16
C PRO A 35 -22.79 -5.46 0.09
N GLY A 36 -23.54 -5.74 -0.98
CA GLY A 36 -24.89 -5.18 -1.17
C GLY A 36 -24.94 -3.74 -1.66
N ALA A 37 -23.81 -3.14 -2.07
CA ALA A 37 -23.83 -1.85 -2.75
C ALA A 37 -24.65 -1.93 -4.06
N GLY A 38 -25.46 -0.90 -4.31
CA GLY A 38 -26.21 -0.78 -5.57
C GLY A 38 -25.29 -0.63 -6.79
N ASP A 39 -25.80 -0.94 -7.97
CA ASP A 39 -25.01 -1.03 -9.21
C ASP A 39 -24.24 0.26 -9.55
N GLU A 40 -24.87 1.42 -9.34
CA GLU A 40 -24.26 2.74 -9.56
C GLU A 40 -23.03 2.95 -8.64
N ALA A 41 -23.18 2.67 -7.34
CA ALA A 41 -22.11 2.82 -6.35
C ALA A 41 -20.99 1.82 -6.58
N ARG A 42 -21.34 0.58 -6.97
CA ARG A 42 -20.39 -0.44 -7.38
C ARG A 42 -19.57 0.01 -8.59
N HIS A 43 -20.21 0.57 -9.61
CA HIS A 43 -19.54 1.06 -10.82
C HIS A 43 -18.50 2.14 -10.48
N VAL A 44 -18.87 3.12 -9.67
CA VAL A 44 -17.94 4.16 -9.17
C VAL A 44 -16.79 3.54 -8.37
N GLY A 45 -17.08 2.59 -7.47
CA GLY A 45 -16.06 1.89 -6.68
C GLY A 45 -15.03 1.17 -7.53
N VAL A 46 -15.46 0.49 -8.60
CA VAL A 46 -14.57 -0.18 -9.55
C VAL A 46 -13.66 0.81 -10.28
N ILE A 47 -14.20 1.95 -10.74
CA ILE A 47 -13.41 3.01 -11.38
C ILE A 47 -12.36 3.57 -10.42
N MET A 48 -12.77 3.90 -9.18
CA MET A 48 -11.87 4.40 -8.15
C MET A 48 -10.76 3.41 -7.82
N ARG A 49 -11.08 2.11 -7.79
CA ARG A 49 -10.09 1.05 -7.58
C ARG A 49 -9.12 0.93 -8.76
N GLY A 50 -9.55 1.18 -9.99
CA GLY A 50 -8.67 1.34 -11.14
C GLY A 50 -7.69 2.52 -10.99
N GLY A 51 -8.15 3.65 -10.46
CA GLY A 51 -7.28 4.79 -10.12
C GLY A 51 -6.23 4.43 -9.06
N LEU A 52 -6.64 3.73 -8.00
CA LEU A 52 -5.74 3.22 -6.97
C LEU A 52 -4.73 2.21 -7.52
N ALA A 53 -5.12 1.38 -8.49
CA ALA A 53 -4.21 0.46 -9.16
C ALA A 53 -3.05 1.21 -9.84
N GLY A 54 -3.38 2.24 -10.63
CA GLY A 54 -2.38 3.09 -11.29
C GLY A 54 -1.44 3.79 -10.31
N LEU A 55 -2.00 4.40 -9.26
CA LEU A 55 -1.21 5.08 -8.21
C LEU A 55 -0.30 4.10 -7.44
N SER A 56 -0.78 2.90 -7.13
CA SER A 56 0.01 1.85 -6.48
C SER A 56 1.18 1.41 -7.35
N CYS A 57 0.94 1.16 -8.65
CA CYS A 57 1.99 0.83 -9.60
C CYS A 57 3.04 1.95 -9.73
N LEU A 58 2.59 3.20 -9.87
CA LEU A 58 3.48 4.36 -9.97
C LEU A 58 4.35 4.51 -8.70
N ALA A 59 3.73 4.50 -7.52
CA ALA A 59 4.44 4.58 -6.25
C ALA A 59 5.46 3.43 -6.11
N GLY A 60 5.03 2.21 -6.45
CA GLY A 60 5.88 1.03 -6.43
C GLY A 60 7.10 1.16 -7.34
N LEU A 61 6.92 1.63 -8.58
CA LEU A 61 8.02 1.89 -9.53
C LEU A 61 8.99 2.94 -9.01
N VAL A 62 8.49 4.07 -8.50
CA VAL A 62 9.34 5.15 -7.95
C VAL A 62 10.17 4.64 -6.77
N ILE A 63 9.55 3.92 -5.83
CA ILE A 63 10.23 3.33 -4.67
C ILE A 63 11.26 2.28 -5.12
N PHE A 64 10.90 1.44 -6.09
CA PHE A 64 11.77 0.41 -6.64
C PHE A 64 13.00 1.01 -7.33
N LEU A 65 12.84 2.09 -8.09
CA LEU A 65 13.95 2.83 -8.70
C LEU A 65 14.87 3.45 -7.64
N GLY A 66 14.32 3.87 -6.49
CA GLY A 66 15.08 4.39 -5.35
C GLY A 66 16.15 3.44 -4.80
N ARG A 67 16.11 2.14 -5.13
CA ARG A 67 17.13 1.16 -4.70
C ARG A 67 18.54 1.44 -5.25
N SER A 68 18.65 2.19 -6.35
CA SER A 68 19.94 2.56 -6.95
C SER A 68 20.59 3.76 -6.25
N LEU A 69 19.86 4.47 -5.39
CA LEU A 69 20.35 5.64 -4.69
C LEU A 69 21.37 5.27 -3.59
N GLU A 70 22.15 6.28 -3.21
CA GLU A 70 22.96 6.24 -2.01
C GLU A 70 22.10 6.04 -0.75
N ASN A 71 22.75 5.63 0.33
CA ASN A 71 22.03 5.13 1.48
C ASN A 71 21.20 6.21 2.22
N LEU A 72 21.67 7.46 2.29
CA LEU A 72 20.91 8.53 2.97
C LEU A 72 19.60 8.88 2.22
N PRO A 73 19.60 9.16 0.90
CA PRO A 73 18.36 9.32 0.13
C PRO A 73 17.44 8.09 0.21
N ALA A 74 17.99 6.88 0.09
CA ALA A 74 17.21 5.65 0.18
C ALA A 74 16.49 5.51 1.54
N LYS A 75 17.14 5.87 2.64
CA LYS A 75 16.53 5.90 3.98
C LYS A 75 15.42 6.94 4.11
N ARG A 76 15.56 8.11 3.46
CA ARG A 76 14.49 9.14 3.44
C ARG A 76 13.25 8.63 2.70
N ILE A 77 13.44 7.90 1.59
CA ILE A 77 12.33 7.24 0.88
C ILE A 77 11.65 6.22 1.80
N LEU A 78 12.42 5.38 2.50
CA LEU A 78 11.85 4.41 3.45
C LEU A 78 11.09 5.07 4.60
N PHE A 79 11.58 6.19 5.11
CA PHE A 79 10.86 6.96 6.12
C PHE A 79 9.54 7.51 5.58
N GLY A 80 9.53 8.04 4.35
CA GLY A 80 8.30 8.45 3.67
C GLY A 80 7.34 7.28 3.46
N CYS A 81 7.83 6.09 3.11
CA CYS A 81 7.03 4.87 3.00
C CYS A 81 6.40 4.51 4.35
N ALA A 82 7.15 4.58 5.45
CA ALA A 82 6.63 4.29 6.78
C ALA A 82 5.43 5.19 7.14
N ILE A 83 5.56 6.49 6.91
CA ILE A 83 4.47 7.44 7.14
C ILE A 83 3.28 7.16 6.23
N GLY A 84 3.51 6.92 4.93
CA GLY A 84 2.46 6.61 3.97
C GLY A 84 1.66 5.36 4.34
N PHE A 85 2.34 4.26 4.70
CA PHE A 85 1.67 3.04 5.13
C PHE A 85 0.99 3.18 6.50
N ALA A 86 1.54 3.97 7.42
CA ALA A 86 0.87 4.29 8.67
C ALA A 86 -0.44 5.06 8.42
N ALA A 87 -0.44 6.03 7.49
CA ALA A 87 -1.64 6.78 7.13
C ALA A 87 -2.71 5.88 6.50
N ILE A 88 -2.32 4.98 5.57
CA ILE A 88 -3.25 3.99 4.99
C ILE A 88 -3.84 3.10 6.09
N SER A 89 -3.01 2.62 7.01
CA SER A 89 -3.46 1.79 8.13
C SER A 89 -4.45 2.54 9.02
N ALA A 90 -4.18 3.80 9.34
CA ALA A 90 -5.07 4.64 10.14
C ALA A 90 -6.42 4.88 9.44
N ILE A 91 -6.42 5.10 8.12
CA ILE A 91 -7.65 5.21 7.33
C ILE A 91 -8.44 3.90 7.40
N MET A 92 -7.80 2.75 7.22
CA MET A 92 -8.47 1.45 7.31
C MET A 92 -9.06 1.19 8.70
N VAL A 93 -8.34 1.53 9.77
CA VAL A 93 -8.85 1.45 11.15
C VAL A 93 -10.06 2.34 11.33
N LYS A 94 -10.01 3.59 10.85
CA LYS A 94 -11.17 4.51 10.90
C LYS A 94 -12.37 3.96 10.14
N THR A 95 -12.16 3.42 8.94
CA THR A 95 -13.22 2.79 8.14
C THR A 95 -13.85 1.60 8.87
N TRP A 96 -13.04 0.78 9.53
CA TRP A 96 -13.50 -0.36 10.32
C TRP A 96 -14.32 0.08 11.54
N LEU A 97 -13.82 1.06 12.31
CA LEU A 97 -14.50 1.61 13.49
C LEU A 97 -15.83 2.29 13.16
N ASN A 98 -15.94 2.89 11.98
CA ASN A 98 -17.16 3.54 11.52
C ASN A 98 -18.14 2.58 10.82
N GLU A 99 -17.80 1.30 10.71
CA GLU A 99 -18.58 0.28 9.98
C GLU A 99 -18.91 0.70 8.52
N ALA A 100 -18.09 1.58 7.93
CA ALA A 100 -18.35 2.19 6.63
C ALA A 100 -18.05 1.25 5.45
N ALA A 101 -17.23 0.22 5.69
CA ALA A 101 -16.90 -0.83 4.73
C ALA A 101 -16.37 -2.06 5.46
N VAL A 102 -16.46 -3.22 4.81
CA VAL A 102 -15.75 -4.42 5.26
C VAL A 102 -14.26 -4.21 5.01
N VAL A 103 -13.47 -4.27 6.09
CA VAL A 103 -12.03 -4.05 6.03
C VAL A 103 -11.31 -5.40 6.03
N PRO A 104 -10.48 -5.70 5.01
CA PRO A 104 -9.69 -6.93 4.97
C PRO A 104 -8.57 -6.87 6.03
N LEU A 105 -8.79 -7.51 7.17
CA LEU A 105 -7.83 -7.55 8.28
C LEU A 105 -6.42 -8.05 7.88
N PRO A 106 -6.27 -9.05 6.98
CA PRO A 106 -4.94 -9.43 6.49
C PRO A 106 -4.20 -8.28 5.80
N ALA A 107 -4.90 -7.45 5.02
CA ALA A 107 -4.30 -6.30 4.36
C ALA A 107 -3.94 -5.19 5.36
N LEU A 108 -4.79 -4.94 6.37
CA LEU A 108 -4.46 -4.01 7.45
C LEU A 108 -3.17 -4.44 8.18
N GLY A 109 -3.08 -5.71 8.54
CA GLY A 109 -1.88 -6.27 9.17
C GLY A 109 -0.63 -6.08 8.30
N LEU A 110 -0.76 -6.30 6.99
CA LEU A 110 0.33 -6.10 6.05
C LEU A 110 0.79 -4.64 5.97
N TYR A 111 -0.13 -3.66 5.95
CA TYR A 111 0.25 -2.25 5.91
C TYR A 111 0.89 -1.78 7.22
N VAL A 112 0.37 -2.22 8.37
CA VAL A 112 0.98 -1.93 9.68
C VAL A 112 2.38 -2.51 9.76
N PHE A 113 2.54 -3.77 9.35
CA PHE A 113 3.84 -4.43 9.30
C PHE A 113 4.81 -3.69 8.36
N THR A 114 4.37 -3.36 7.14
CA THR A 114 5.20 -2.68 6.15
C THR A 114 5.64 -1.30 6.64
N SER A 115 4.74 -0.57 7.33
CA SER A 115 5.07 0.69 7.99
C SER A 115 6.20 0.53 9.02
N GLY A 116 6.03 -0.38 9.97
CA GLY A 116 7.04 -0.64 11.01
C GLY A 116 8.37 -1.13 10.42
N PHE A 117 8.30 -2.00 9.42
CA PHE A 117 9.47 -2.54 8.73
C PHE A 117 10.24 -1.45 7.96
N ALA A 118 9.53 -0.57 7.25
CA ALA A 118 10.12 0.57 6.56
C ALA A 118 10.75 1.56 7.54
N LEU A 119 10.08 1.83 8.68
CA LEU A 119 10.60 2.72 9.72
C LEU A 119 11.87 2.16 10.35
N TYR A 120 11.87 0.88 10.70
CA TYR A 120 13.05 0.19 11.23
C TYR A 120 14.23 0.29 10.25
N ALA A 121 14.00 -0.01 8.96
CA ALA A 121 15.04 0.06 7.95
C ALA A 121 15.56 1.50 7.71
N ALA A 122 14.70 2.51 7.85
CA ALA A 122 15.08 3.92 7.74
C ALA A 122 15.97 4.38 8.91
N LEU A 123 15.62 3.99 10.13
CA LEU A 123 16.29 4.45 11.37
C LEU A 123 17.52 3.63 11.75
N LYS A 124 17.65 2.41 11.22
CA LYS A 124 18.79 1.54 11.50
C LYS A 124 20.11 2.25 11.20
N LYS A 125 21.00 2.35 12.20
CA LYS A 125 22.38 2.80 12.00
C LYS A 125 23.13 1.79 11.12
N GLN A 126 23.88 2.31 10.14
CA GLN A 126 24.78 1.51 9.32
C GLN A 126 26.09 1.31 10.05
#